data_AF-A0A2E5PCY4-F1
#
_entry.id   AF-A0A2E5PCY4-F1
#
_cell.length_a   1.000
_cell.length_b   1.000
_cell.length_c   1.000
_cell.angle_alpha   90.00
_cell.angle_beta   90.00
_cell.angle_gamma   90.00
#
_symmetry.space_group_name_H-M   'P 1'
#
loop_
_entity.id
_entity.type
_entity.pdbx_description
1 polymer ?
#
loop_
_entity_poly.entity_id
_entity_poly.type
_entity_poly.pdbx_seq_one_letter_code
_entity_poly.pdbx_strand_id
1 'polypeptide(L)'
;MNRKEYMCALLKWYVAAGISEATDTEPRDRFQATPLRKAVVASAPAAKPLESPATAREKSRDTVEIAAACTTLAELRATIHAFDGCALKRTATNTVVGNGDEDAALMVIGEAPGAEEDRQGLPFVGPAGQLLNRMLASINLKRQTVYVSNILPWRPPGNRSPTAEEIALCQPFIERQIALVGPRVLILVGGISAKSLLNEKQGITRLRGTWRELTVANLADPVATMATFHPAYLLRQPAAKREAWRDLLAVQKKLQTPNA
;
A
#
# COMPACT_ATOMS: atom_id res chain seq x y z
N MET A 1 51.43 11.71 -33.13
CA MET A 1 50.77 10.46 -32.68
C MET A 1 50.35 9.69 -33.91
N ASN A 2 50.84 8.47 -34.09
CA ASN A 2 50.48 7.63 -35.22
C ASN A 2 48.96 7.31 -35.14
N ARG A 3 48.27 7.21 -36.28
CA ARG A 3 46.85 6.82 -36.34
C ARG A 3 46.56 5.55 -35.52
N LYS A 4 47.50 4.60 -35.49
CA LYS A 4 47.39 3.39 -34.66
C LYS A 4 47.40 3.69 -33.16
N GLU A 5 48.29 4.58 -32.70
CA GLU A 5 48.37 4.99 -31.30
C GLU A 5 47.12 5.74 -30.86
N TYR A 6 46.59 6.60 -31.73
CA TYR A 6 45.33 7.33 -31.49
C TYR A 6 44.15 6.37 -31.33
N MET A 7 44.00 5.41 -32.25
CA MET A 7 42.91 4.42 -32.17
C MET A 7 43.02 3.54 -30.91
N CYS A 8 44.24 3.14 -30.51
CA CYS A 8 44.46 2.39 -29.28
C CYS A 8 44.12 3.20 -28.02
N ALA A 9 44.45 4.49 -27.99
CA ALA A 9 44.10 5.37 -26.87
C ALA A 9 42.58 5.55 -26.75
N LEU A 10 41.91 5.74 -27.89
CA LEU A 10 40.46 5.89 -27.97
C LEU A 10 39.73 4.62 -27.49
N LEU A 11 40.19 3.44 -27.89
CA LEU A 11 39.60 2.17 -27.47
C LEU A 11 39.70 1.95 -25.95
N LYS A 12 40.87 2.26 -25.37
CA LYS A 12 41.09 2.17 -23.91
C LYS A 12 40.14 3.08 -23.13
N TRP A 13 39.89 4.28 -23.66
CA TRP A 13 38.95 5.21 -23.05
C TRP A 13 37.52 4.68 -23.07
N TYR A 14 37.05 4.11 -24.19
CA TYR A 14 35.71 3.53 -24.28
C TYR A 14 35.51 2.34 -23.33
N VAL A 15 36.52 1.48 -23.18
CA VAL A 15 36.47 0.38 -22.19
C VAL A 15 36.37 0.91 -20.76
N ALA A 16 37.15 1.94 -20.41
CA ALA A 16 37.08 2.56 -19.09
C ALA A 16 35.73 3.26 -18.82
N ALA A 17 35.06 3.75 -19.87
CA ALA A 17 33.72 4.34 -19.79
C ALA A 17 32.59 3.29 -19.71
N GLY A 18 32.91 2.00 -19.64
CA GLY A 18 31.93 0.91 -19.49
C GLY A 18 31.22 0.53 -20.78
N ILE A 19 31.75 0.91 -21.94
CA ILE A 19 31.18 0.56 -23.25
C ILE A 19 31.67 -0.85 -23.62
N SER A 20 30.76 -1.82 -23.56
CA SER A 20 31.06 -3.24 -23.83
C SER A 20 30.78 -3.67 -25.27
N GLU A 21 29.99 -2.91 -26.03
CA GLU A 21 29.59 -3.28 -27.39
C GLU A 21 29.40 -2.02 -28.26
N ALA A 22 29.91 -2.06 -29.49
CA ALA A 22 29.72 -1.00 -30.48
C ALA A 22 28.48 -1.35 -31.31
N THR A 23 27.33 -0.77 -30.98
CA THR A 23 26.05 -1.15 -31.60
C THR A 23 25.83 -0.54 -32.98
N ASP A 24 26.55 0.53 -33.36
CA ASP A 24 26.47 1.18 -34.67
C ASP A 24 27.71 2.06 -34.93
N THR A 25 28.03 2.28 -36.21
CA THR A 25 29.18 3.12 -36.64
C THR A 25 28.85 4.61 -36.71
N GLU A 26 27.58 4.99 -36.56
CA GLU A 26 27.13 6.38 -36.66
C GLU A 26 26.89 7.01 -35.27
N PRO A 27 27.46 8.19 -34.98
CA PRO A 27 27.16 8.93 -33.76
C PRO A 27 25.68 9.33 -33.73
N ARG A 28 24.94 8.88 -32.71
CA ARG A 28 23.54 9.29 -32.50
C ARG A 28 23.47 10.49 -31.54
N ASP A 29 23.16 11.66 -32.07
CA ASP A 29 22.89 12.85 -31.27
C ASP A 29 21.54 12.72 -30.55
N ARG A 30 21.56 12.52 -29.23
CA ARG A 30 20.37 12.39 -28.38
C ARG A 30 19.88 13.73 -27.79
N PHE A 31 20.61 14.81 -28.04
CA PHE A 31 20.27 16.16 -27.59
C PHE A 31 19.64 17.00 -28.70
N GLN A 32 19.76 16.58 -29.96
CA GLN A 32 18.93 17.09 -31.03
C GLN A 32 17.45 16.75 -30.76
N ALA A 33 16.65 17.79 -30.59
CA ALA A 33 15.20 17.67 -30.51
C ALA A 33 14.70 16.99 -31.79
N THR A 34 14.30 15.73 -31.67
CA THR A 34 13.57 15.06 -32.74
C THR A 34 12.30 15.86 -32.94
N PRO A 35 11.97 16.35 -34.16
CA PRO A 35 10.66 16.93 -34.38
C PRO A 35 9.66 15.88 -33.96
N LEU A 36 8.75 16.23 -33.03
CA LEU A 36 7.68 15.35 -32.63
C LEU A 36 7.02 14.85 -33.92
N ARG A 37 7.24 13.57 -34.26
CA ARG A 37 6.39 12.91 -35.24
C ARG A 37 5.00 13.18 -34.71
N LYS A 38 4.19 13.95 -35.45
CA LYS A 38 2.75 13.99 -35.20
C LYS A 38 2.39 12.52 -35.14
N ALA A 39 2.02 12.06 -33.95
CA ALA A 39 1.56 10.71 -33.79
C ALA A 39 0.44 10.59 -34.81
N VAL A 40 0.65 9.77 -35.84
CA VAL A 40 -0.49 9.19 -36.52
C VAL A 40 -1.16 8.46 -35.37
N VAL A 41 -2.28 9.00 -34.92
CA VAL A 41 -3.14 8.38 -33.93
C VAL A 41 -3.61 7.12 -34.62
N ALA A 42 -2.81 6.05 -34.54
CA ALA A 42 -3.33 4.72 -34.70
C ALA A 42 -4.41 4.65 -33.63
N SER A 43 -5.66 4.56 -34.08
CA SER A 43 -6.81 4.35 -33.21
C SER A 43 -6.44 3.23 -32.26
N ALA A 44 -6.20 3.58 -31.00
CA ALA A 44 -5.98 2.58 -29.97
C ALA A 44 -7.15 1.58 -30.07
N PRO A 45 -6.90 0.27 -29.98
CA PRO A 45 -8.01 -0.66 -29.80
C PRO A 45 -8.81 -0.13 -28.61
N ALA A 46 -10.11 0.09 -28.83
CA ALA A 46 -10.99 0.77 -27.91
C ALA A 46 -10.68 0.31 -26.48
N ALA A 47 -10.15 1.22 -25.66
CA ALA A 47 -10.05 0.98 -24.24
C ALA A 47 -11.45 0.58 -23.79
N LYS A 48 -11.56 -0.58 -23.14
CA LYS A 48 -12.82 -1.03 -22.53
C LYS A 48 -13.40 0.16 -21.77
N PRO A 49 -14.72 0.45 -21.90
CA PRO A 49 -15.29 1.64 -21.29
C PRO A 49 -14.87 1.72 -19.82
N LEU A 50 -14.29 2.86 -19.43
CA LEU A 50 -14.19 3.22 -18.03
C LEU A 50 -15.61 3.16 -17.47
N GLU A 51 -15.82 2.27 -16.51
CA GLU A 51 -17.13 2.01 -15.93
C GLU A 51 -17.74 3.31 -15.40
N SER A 52 -19.03 3.50 -15.68
CA SER A 52 -19.74 4.73 -15.30
C SER A 52 -19.82 4.87 -13.76
N PRO A 53 -19.84 6.10 -13.21
CA PRO A 53 -19.99 6.33 -11.77
C PRO A 53 -21.21 5.64 -11.12
N ALA A 54 -22.25 5.35 -11.92
CA ALA A 54 -23.42 4.59 -11.46
C ALA A 54 -23.08 3.13 -11.13
N THR A 55 -22.31 2.46 -11.98
CA THR A 55 -21.88 1.07 -11.79
C THR A 55 -20.89 0.91 -10.62
N ALA A 56 -20.07 1.92 -10.33
CA ALA A 56 -19.19 1.93 -9.16
C ALA A 56 -19.98 2.00 -7.83
N ARG A 57 -21.09 2.75 -7.81
CA ARG A 57 -21.98 2.83 -6.64
C ARG A 57 -22.76 1.54 -6.39
N GLU A 58 -23.22 0.87 -7.44
CA GLU A 58 -23.89 -0.43 -7.33
C GLU A 58 -22.94 -1.48 -6.78
N LYS A 59 -21.73 -1.61 -7.35
CA LYS A 59 -20.70 -2.55 -6.84
C LYS A 59 -20.28 -2.26 -5.40
N SER A 60 -20.24 -0.98 -5.00
CA SER A 60 -19.95 -0.61 -3.61
C SER A 60 -21.06 -1.06 -2.65
N ARG A 61 -22.33 -0.97 -3.03
CA ARG A 61 -23.45 -1.52 -2.24
C ARG A 61 -23.35 -3.03 -2.11
N ASP A 62 -23.04 -3.72 -3.21
CA ASP A 62 -22.85 -5.17 -3.19
C ASP A 62 -21.74 -5.57 -2.21
N THR A 63 -20.62 -4.84 -2.18
CA THR A 63 -19.53 -5.13 -1.23
C THR A 63 -19.90 -4.93 0.23
N VAL A 64 -20.81 -3.98 0.54
CA VAL A 64 -21.31 -3.78 1.91
C VAL A 64 -22.12 -4.99 2.36
N GLU A 65 -23.05 -5.47 1.52
CA GLU A 65 -23.89 -6.63 1.83
C GLU A 65 -23.06 -7.92 1.93
N ILE A 66 -22.16 -8.13 0.97
CA ILE A 66 -21.24 -9.27 0.95
C ILE A 66 -20.37 -9.30 2.22
N ALA A 67 -19.80 -8.16 2.61
CA ALA A 67 -18.97 -8.07 3.81
C ALA A 67 -19.82 -8.28 5.08
N ALA A 68 -21.01 -7.68 5.15
CA ALA A 68 -21.91 -7.82 6.30
C ALA A 68 -22.37 -9.27 6.53
N ALA A 69 -22.53 -10.06 5.46
CA ALA A 69 -22.92 -11.46 5.54
C ALA A 69 -21.85 -12.38 6.15
N CYS A 70 -20.57 -11.99 6.13
CA CYS A 70 -19.48 -12.79 6.69
C CYS A 70 -19.49 -12.68 8.22
N THR A 71 -19.59 -13.80 8.94
CA THR A 71 -19.62 -13.84 10.42
C THR A 71 -18.26 -14.18 11.04
N THR A 72 -17.33 -14.72 10.26
CA THR A 72 -15.98 -15.06 10.71
C THR A 72 -14.91 -14.48 9.78
N LEU A 73 -13.67 -14.34 10.27
CA LEU A 73 -12.54 -13.91 9.44
C LEU A 73 -12.21 -14.91 8.34
N ALA A 74 -12.42 -16.20 8.58
CA ALA A 74 -12.25 -17.24 7.57
C ALA A 74 -13.23 -17.08 6.40
N GLU A 75 -14.51 -16.83 6.70
CA GLU A 75 -15.53 -16.53 5.68
C GLU A 75 -15.19 -15.25 4.92
N LEU A 76 -14.84 -14.17 5.63
CA LEU A 76 -14.45 -12.91 4.99
C LEU A 76 -13.26 -13.11 4.06
N ARG A 77 -12.24 -13.87 4.49
CA ARG A 77 -11.07 -14.21 3.67
C ARG A 77 -11.49 -14.97 2.41
N ALA A 78 -12.29 -16.03 2.54
CA ALA A 78 -12.79 -16.80 1.40
C ALA A 78 -13.58 -15.94 0.41
N THR A 79 -14.44 -15.07 0.93
CA THR A 79 -15.22 -14.09 0.16
C THR A 79 -14.33 -13.13 -0.63
N ILE A 80 -13.32 -12.54 0.01
CA ILE A 80 -12.38 -11.64 -0.68
C ILE A 80 -11.59 -12.41 -1.76
N HIS A 81 -11.18 -13.66 -1.50
CA HIS A 81 -10.54 -14.49 -2.53
C HIS A 81 -11.46 -14.78 -3.73
N ALA A 82 -12.75 -14.98 -3.50
CA ALA A 82 -13.74 -15.23 -4.55
C ALA A 82 -14.23 -13.95 -5.25
N PHE A 83 -14.07 -12.77 -4.65
CA PHE A 83 -14.63 -11.52 -5.16
C PHE A 83 -14.00 -11.10 -6.50
N ASP A 84 -14.79 -10.96 -7.56
CA ASP A 84 -14.32 -10.57 -8.91
C ASP A 84 -14.71 -9.13 -9.32
N GLY A 85 -15.32 -8.37 -8.41
CA GLY A 85 -15.79 -7.02 -8.68
C GLY A 85 -14.69 -5.95 -8.77
N CYS A 86 -13.45 -6.26 -8.37
CA CYS A 86 -12.32 -5.33 -8.38
C CYS A 86 -11.36 -5.60 -9.56
N ALA A 87 -11.07 -4.55 -10.35
CA ALA A 87 -10.13 -4.65 -11.46
C ALA A 87 -8.71 -5.03 -11.04
N LEU A 88 -8.31 -4.65 -9.81
CA LEU A 88 -6.97 -4.92 -9.27
C LEU A 88 -6.69 -6.42 -9.12
N LYS A 89 -7.71 -7.23 -8.83
CA LYS A 89 -7.55 -8.69 -8.72
C LYS A 89 -7.02 -9.32 -10.00
N ARG A 90 -7.40 -8.79 -11.17
CA ARG A 90 -6.94 -9.30 -12.47
C ARG A 90 -5.46 -9.03 -12.73
N THR A 91 -4.87 -8.07 -12.02
CA THR A 91 -3.46 -7.67 -12.20
C THR A 91 -2.57 -8.12 -11.05
N ALA A 92 -3.16 -8.47 -9.90
CA ALA A 92 -2.44 -8.99 -8.75
C ALA A 92 -2.13 -10.47 -8.92
N THR A 93 -1.01 -10.91 -8.35
CA THR A 93 -0.62 -12.33 -8.32
C THR A 93 -1.35 -13.05 -7.20
N ASN A 94 -1.44 -12.43 -6.02
CA ASN A 94 -2.14 -12.99 -4.86
C ASN A 94 -3.07 -11.96 -4.21
N THR A 95 -4.08 -12.47 -3.52
CA THR A 95 -4.92 -11.69 -2.62
C THR A 95 -4.25 -11.63 -1.25
N VAL A 96 -4.03 -10.44 -0.73
CA VAL A 96 -3.39 -10.17 0.57
C VAL A 96 -4.43 -9.64 1.55
N VAL A 97 -5.15 -10.53 2.22
CA VAL A 97 -6.26 -10.14 3.12
C VAL A 97 -5.77 -9.61 4.46
N GLY A 98 -4.80 -10.27 5.09
CA GLY A 98 -4.40 -9.97 6.47
C GLY A 98 -3.69 -11.14 7.14
N ASN A 99 -2.84 -10.84 8.11
CA ASN A 99 -2.08 -11.84 8.86
C ASN A 99 -1.73 -11.34 10.27
N GLY A 100 -1.81 -12.24 11.25
CA GLY A 100 -1.53 -11.99 12.65
C GLY A 100 -2.45 -12.80 13.55
N ASP A 101 -2.47 -12.43 14.83
CA ASP A 101 -3.44 -12.91 15.81
C ASP A 101 -4.83 -12.32 15.52
N GLU A 102 -5.83 -13.20 15.35
CA GLU A 102 -7.20 -12.82 15.00
C GLU A 102 -7.94 -12.16 16.17
N ASP A 103 -7.45 -12.33 17.40
CA ASP A 103 -7.94 -11.70 18.63
C ASP A 103 -7.00 -10.57 19.11
N ALA A 104 -6.19 -10.00 18.21
CA ALA A 104 -5.17 -9.03 18.57
C ALA A 104 -5.74 -7.73 19.16
N ALA A 105 -5.24 -7.34 20.33
CA ALA A 105 -5.55 -6.03 20.93
C ALA A 105 -5.05 -4.83 20.09
N LEU A 106 -4.09 -5.05 19.19
CA LEU A 106 -3.57 -4.05 18.25
C LEU A 106 -3.75 -4.54 16.81
N MET A 107 -4.41 -3.72 16.00
CA MET A 107 -4.49 -3.87 14.55
C MET A 107 -3.74 -2.76 13.83
N VAL A 108 -3.08 -3.06 12.72
CA VAL A 108 -2.37 -2.10 11.87
C VAL A 108 -2.90 -2.18 10.44
N ILE A 109 -3.27 -1.03 9.86
CA ILE A 109 -3.83 -0.95 8.50
C ILE A 109 -2.98 -0.04 7.63
N GLY A 110 -2.43 -0.61 6.56
CA GLY A 110 -1.73 0.08 5.49
C GLY A 110 -2.61 0.45 4.29
N GLU A 111 -1.96 0.91 3.24
CA GLU A 111 -2.61 1.36 2.00
C GLU A 111 -2.98 0.18 1.09
N ALA A 112 -1.97 -0.50 0.55
CA ALA A 112 -2.12 -1.60 -0.39
C ALA A 112 -0.86 -2.49 -0.38
N PRO A 113 -0.92 -3.73 -0.90
CA PRO A 113 0.23 -4.60 -1.02
C PRO A 113 1.27 -4.04 -1.99
N GLY A 114 2.55 -4.22 -1.66
CA GLY A 114 3.65 -4.00 -2.58
C GLY A 114 3.99 -5.26 -3.39
N ALA A 115 5.11 -5.22 -4.11
CA ALA A 115 5.52 -6.32 -4.99
C ALA A 115 5.82 -7.63 -4.23
N GLU A 116 6.43 -7.53 -3.05
CA GLU A 116 6.78 -8.72 -2.27
C GLU A 116 5.55 -9.29 -1.57
N GLU A 117 4.66 -8.42 -1.08
CA GLU A 117 3.38 -8.82 -0.50
C GLU A 117 2.51 -9.54 -1.53
N ASP A 118 2.40 -9.00 -2.74
CA ASP A 118 1.67 -9.62 -3.85
C ASP A 118 2.27 -10.96 -4.27
N ARG A 119 3.59 -11.11 -4.20
CA ARG A 119 4.25 -12.39 -4.51
C ARG A 119 4.00 -13.45 -3.44
N GLN A 120 4.02 -13.07 -2.17
CA GLN A 120 3.93 -14.01 -1.05
C GLN A 120 2.50 -14.21 -0.53
N GLY A 121 1.55 -13.36 -0.89
CA GLY A 121 0.20 -13.39 -0.33
C GLY A 121 0.11 -12.89 1.13
N LEU A 122 1.16 -12.25 1.64
CA LEU A 122 1.28 -11.83 3.04
C LEU A 122 1.50 -10.32 3.17
N PRO A 123 0.83 -9.65 4.12
CA PRO A 123 0.96 -8.20 4.28
C PRO A 123 2.26 -7.84 5.00
N PHE A 124 2.90 -6.76 4.54
CA PHE A 124 4.10 -6.17 5.14
C PHE A 124 5.27 -7.19 5.28
N VAL A 125 5.67 -7.80 4.16
CA VAL A 125 6.84 -8.70 4.09
C VAL A 125 8.07 -8.06 3.44
N GLY A 126 7.88 -7.01 2.64
CA GLY A 126 8.95 -6.26 2.01
C GLY A 126 9.71 -5.32 2.97
N PRO A 127 10.58 -4.43 2.45
CA PRO A 127 11.40 -3.54 3.27
C PRO A 127 10.61 -2.65 4.24
N ALA A 128 9.44 -2.16 3.80
CA ALA A 128 8.51 -1.40 4.65
C ALA A 128 7.97 -2.25 5.81
N GLY A 129 7.65 -3.52 5.54
CA GLY A 129 7.21 -4.48 6.54
C GLY A 129 8.29 -4.88 7.53
N GLN A 130 9.53 -5.06 7.08
CA GLN A 130 10.67 -5.28 7.96
C GLN A 130 10.91 -4.10 8.91
N LEU A 131 10.69 -2.86 8.43
CA LEU A 131 10.71 -1.69 9.32
C LEU A 131 9.53 -1.69 10.29
N LEU A 132 8.31 -2.02 9.84
CA LEU A 132 7.15 -2.17 10.73
C LEU A 132 7.42 -3.19 11.85
N ASN A 133 8.01 -4.33 11.53
CA ASN A 133 8.38 -5.34 12.52
C ASN A 133 9.34 -4.79 13.58
N ARG A 134 10.33 -3.99 13.17
CA ARG A 134 11.26 -3.32 14.10
C ARG A 134 10.57 -2.26 14.95
N MET A 135 9.64 -1.51 14.37
CA MET A 135 8.82 -0.52 15.07
C MET A 135 7.95 -1.17 16.16
N LEU A 136 7.30 -2.29 15.84
CA LEU A 136 6.52 -3.07 16.82
C LEU A 136 7.43 -3.65 17.92
N ALA A 137 8.57 -4.21 17.53
CA ALA A 137 9.54 -4.76 18.49
C ALA A 137 10.06 -3.70 19.46
N SER A 138 10.25 -2.44 19.03
CA SER A 138 10.69 -1.37 19.92
C SER A 138 9.69 -1.02 21.03
N ILE A 139 8.41 -1.34 20.85
CA ILE A 139 7.38 -1.22 21.90
C ILE A 139 7.03 -2.56 22.55
N ASN A 140 7.92 -3.55 22.45
CA ASN A 140 7.79 -4.90 23.00
C ASN A 140 6.62 -5.71 22.42
N LEU A 141 6.20 -5.42 21.19
CA LEU A 141 5.20 -6.21 20.47
C LEU A 141 5.86 -7.12 19.44
N LYS A 142 5.38 -8.36 19.35
CA LYS A 142 5.81 -9.32 18.33
C LYS A 142 4.86 -9.21 17.13
N ARG A 143 5.38 -9.48 15.93
CA ARG A 143 4.57 -9.42 14.70
C ARG A 143 3.37 -10.37 14.73
N GLN A 144 3.49 -11.48 15.44
CA GLN A 144 2.46 -12.50 15.57
C GLN A 144 1.33 -12.09 16.51
N THR A 145 1.57 -11.22 17.49
CA THR A 145 0.57 -10.79 18.48
C THR A 145 -0.23 -9.56 18.03
N VAL A 146 -0.04 -9.14 16.77
CA VAL A 146 -0.73 -8.00 16.18
C VAL A 146 -1.37 -8.45 14.87
N TYR A 147 -2.53 -7.90 14.57
CA TYR A 147 -3.19 -8.14 13.30
C TYR A 147 -2.78 -7.05 12.30
N VAL A 148 -2.38 -7.42 11.09
CA VAL A 148 -1.97 -6.45 10.07
C VAL A 148 -2.67 -6.72 8.76
N SER A 149 -3.21 -5.66 8.17
CA SER A 149 -3.93 -5.66 6.90
C SER A 149 -3.67 -4.37 6.12
N ASN A 150 -4.31 -4.22 4.96
CA ASN A 150 -4.34 -3.02 4.13
C ASN A 150 -5.78 -2.67 3.77
N ILE A 151 -6.02 -1.41 3.39
CA ILE A 151 -7.34 -1.00 2.85
C ILE A 151 -7.68 -1.82 1.60
N LEU A 152 -6.70 -2.01 0.70
CA LEU A 152 -6.88 -2.83 -0.48
C LEU A 152 -6.22 -4.19 -0.30
N PRO A 153 -6.87 -5.30 -0.67
CA PRO A 153 -6.26 -6.63 -0.60
C PRO A 153 -5.42 -6.97 -1.85
N TRP A 154 -5.47 -6.15 -2.91
CA TRP A 154 -4.74 -6.37 -4.16
C TRP A 154 -3.77 -5.23 -4.46
N ARG A 155 -2.64 -5.59 -5.06
CA ARG A 155 -1.60 -4.64 -5.48
C ARG A 155 -2.03 -3.81 -6.69
N PRO A 156 -1.98 -2.47 -6.62
CA PRO A 156 -2.14 -1.61 -7.78
C PRO A 156 -0.99 -1.79 -8.80
N PRO A 157 -1.28 -1.79 -10.12
CA PRO A 157 -0.24 -1.88 -11.16
C PRO A 157 0.85 -0.83 -10.98
N GLY A 158 2.11 -1.25 -11.01
CA GLY A 158 3.26 -0.36 -10.83
C GLY A 158 3.39 0.26 -9.43
N ASN A 159 2.68 -0.25 -8.42
CA ASN A 159 2.60 0.36 -7.09
C ASN A 159 2.11 1.82 -7.11
N ARG A 160 1.24 2.16 -8.07
CA ARG A 160 0.58 3.47 -8.06
C ARG A 160 -0.30 3.63 -6.83
N SER A 161 -0.64 4.86 -6.49
CA SER A 161 -1.67 5.11 -5.49
C SER A 161 -3.04 4.55 -5.95
N PRO A 162 -3.81 3.93 -5.05
CA PRO A 162 -5.19 3.54 -5.30
C PRO A 162 -6.07 4.71 -5.70
N THR A 163 -7.09 4.44 -6.53
CA THR A 163 -8.12 5.42 -6.86
C THR A 163 -9.18 5.49 -5.74
N ALA A 164 -9.96 6.58 -5.71
CA ALA A 164 -11.06 6.71 -4.75
C ALA A 164 -12.12 5.59 -4.93
N GLU A 165 -12.35 5.16 -6.17
CA GLU A 165 -13.27 4.06 -6.48
C GLU A 165 -12.76 2.72 -5.97
N GLU A 166 -11.47 2.43 -6.14
CA GLU A 166 -10.85 1.20 -5.62
C GLU A 166 -10.89 1.15 -4.09
N ILE A 167 -10.66 2.30 -3.44
CA ILE A 167 -10.78 2.43 -1.99
C ILE A 167 -12.24 2.20 -1.55
N ALA A 168 -13.20 2.90 -2.16
CA ALA A 168 -14.62 2.78 -1.78
C ALA A 168 -15.17 1.36 -1.98
N LEU A 169 -14.66 0.64 -2.97
CA LEU A 169 -15.03 -0.76 -3.21
C LEU A 169 -14.45 -1.71 -2.16
N CYS A 170 -13.22 -1.48 -1.69
CA CYS A 170 -12.56 -2.38 -0.73
C CYS A 170 -12.83 -2.01 0.73
N GLN A 171 -13.26 -0.77 0.99
CA GLN A 171 -13.49 -0.25 2.34
C GLN A 171 -14.46 -1.10 3.19
N PRO A 172 -15.58 -1.62 2.66
CA PRO A 172 -16.47 -2.47 3.46
C PRO A 172 -15.80 -3.77 3.96
N PHE A 173 -14.87 -4.34 3.20
CA PHE A 173 -14.14 -5.55 3.63
C PHE A 173 -13.22 -5.27 4.80
N ILE A 174 -12.45 -4.17 4.77
CA ILE A 174 -11.54 -3.84 5.87
C ILE A 174 -12.32 -3.37 7.11
N GLU A 175 -13.44 -2.67 6.95
CA GLU A 175 -14.33 -2.32 8.07
C GLU A 175 -14.91 -3.57 8.73
N ARG A 176 -15.35 -4.56 7.92
CA ARG A 176 -15.79 -5.85 8.47
C ARG A 176 -14.65 -6.59 9.16
N GLN A 177 -13.45 -6.55 8.60
CA GLN A 177 -12.26 -7.18 9.20
C GLN A 177 -11.93 -6.55 10.56
N ILE A 178 -12.03 -5.22 10.70
CA ILE A 178 -11.90 -4.52 11.99
C ILE A 178 -12.97 -4.99 12.96
N ALA A 179 -14.23 -5.06 12.53
CA ALA A 179 -15.34 -5.48 13.38
C ALA A 179 -15.18 -6.93 13.88
N LEU A 180 -14.66 -7.83 13.03
CA LEU A 180 -14.43 -9.24 13.37
C LEU A 180 -13.21 -9.45 14.27
N VAL A 181 -12.13 -8.68 14.08
CA VAL A 181 -10.94 -8.73 14.97
C VAL A 181 -11.24 -8.06 16.32
N GLY A 182 -12.10 -7.04 16.34
CA GLY A 182 -12.44 -6.29 17.55
C GLY A 182 -11.23 -5.70 18.29
N PRO A 183 -10.27 -5.03 17.62
CA PRO A 183 -9.07 -4.56 18.28
C PRO A 183 -9.37 -3.41 19.24
N ARG A 184 -8.63 -3.31 20.34
CA ARG A 184 -8.73 -2.17 21.26
C ARG A 184 -8.04 -0.92 20.71
N VAL A 185 -6.94 -1.10 19.98
CA VAL A 185 -6.18 -0.02 19.35
C VAL A 185 -6.00 -0.32 17.87
N LEU A 186 -6.22 0.71 17.05
CA LEU A 186 -6.00 0.68 15.62
C LEU A 186 -4.92 1.69 15.21
N ILE A 187 -3.90 1.25 14.49
CA ILE A 187 -2.91 2.15 13.87
C ILE A 187 -3.12 2.21 12.36
N LEU A 188 -3.33 3.42 11.85
CA LEU A 188 -3.40 3.67 10.42
C LEU A 188 -2.04 4.15 9.92
N VAL A 189 -1.32 3.30 9.19
CA VAL A 189 0.01 3.64 8.67
C VAL A 189 -0.13 4.26 7.28
N GLY A 190 0.10 5.57 7.17
CA GLY A 190 0.03 6.30 5.91
C GLY A 190 -1.23 7.14 5.74
N GLY A 191 -1.22 7.96 4.68
CA GLY A 191 -2.28 8.94 4.44
C GLY A 191 -3.56 8.32 3.90
N ILE A 192 -3.49 7.28 3.06
CA ILE A 192 -4.67 6.69 2.44
C ILE A 192 -5.51 5.92 3.46
N SER A 193 -4.89 5.09 4.29
CA SER A 193 -5.59 4.40 5.39
C SER A 193 -6.19 5.39 6.38
N ALA A 194 -5.44 6.43 6.77
CA ALA A 194 -5.93 7.47 7.66
C ALA A 194 -7.15 8.23 7.10
N LYS A 195 -7.06 8.70 5.85
CA LYS A 195 -8.13 9.50 5.23
C LYS A 195 -9.41 8.70 4.98
N SER A 196 -9.26 7.47 4.51
CA SER A 196 -10.41 6.60 4.17
C SER A 196 -11.21 6.22 5.41
N LEU A 197 -10.56 5.64 6.42
CA LEU A 197 -11.25 5.14 7.61
C LEU A 197 -11.71 6.26 8.55
N LEU A 198 -10.93 7.33 8.71
CA LEU A 198 -11.33 8.45 9.58
C LEU A 198 -12.23 9.47 8.88
N ASN A 199 -12.54 9.27 7.59
CA ASN A 199 -13.27 10.22 6.75
C ASN A 199 -12.67 11.65 6.79
N GLU A 200 -11.35 11.73 6.71
CA GLU A 200 -10.58 12.97 6.86
C GLU A 200 -9.97 13.42 5.53
N LYS A 201 -9.88 14.74 5.32
CA LYS A 201 -9.27 15.31 4.10
C LYS A 201 -7.83 15.78 4.31
N GLN A 202 -7.41 15.92 5.57
CA GLN A 202 -6.10 16.46 5.92
C GLN A 202 -4.95 15.51 5.56
N GLY A 203 -3.76 16.06 5.36
CA GLY A 203 -2.55 15.27 5.12
C GLY A 203 -2.07 14.52 6.37
N ILE A 204 -1.33 13.42 6.17
CA ILE A 204 -0.85 12.55 7.26
C ILE A 204 -0.05 13.31 8.32
N THR A 205 0.72 14.33 7.92
CA THR A 205 1.52 15.16 8.85
C THR A 205 0.67 15.87 9.90
N ARG A 206 -0.60 16.21 9.58
CA ARG A 206 -1.54 16.82 10.54
C ARG A 206 -2.34 15.79 11.33
N LEU A 207 -2.66 14.66 10.71
CA LEU A 207 -3.48 13.61 11.35
C LEU A 207 -2.71 12.76 12.36
N ARG A 208 -1.40 12.62 12.16
CA ARG A 208 -0.57 11.69 12.96
C ARG A 208 -0.47 12.08 14.43
N GLY A 209 -0.33 11.08 15.30
CA GLY A 209 -0.03 11.27 16.72
C GLY A 209 -1.20 11.79 17.58
N THR A 210 -2.39 11.93 16.99
CA THR A 210 -3.61 12.33 17.69
C THR A 210 -4.55 11.13 17.80
N TRP A 211 -5.11 10.92 19.00
CA TRP A 211 -6.13 9.90 19.23
C TRP A 211 -7.48 10.32 18.68
N ARG A 212 -8.15 9.38 18.04
CA ARG A 212 -9.51 9.50 17.51
C ARG A 212 -10.26 8.22 17.81
N GLU A 213 -11.57 8.27 17.67
CA GLU A 213 -12.44 7.10 17.77
C GLU A 213 -12.93 6.75 16.37
N LEU A 214 -12.80 5.47 16.01
CA LEU A 214 -13.34 4.92 14.77
C LEU A 214 -14.54 4.06 15.12
N THR A 215 -15.70 4.42 14.58
CA THR A 215 -16.91 3.59 14.66
C THR A 215 -17.05 2.82 13.36
N VAL A 216 -17.13 1.50 13.45
CA VAL A 216 -17.45 0.61 12.32
C VAL A 216 -18.74 -0.14 12.61
N ALA A 217 -19.48 -0.50 11.57
CA ALA A 217 -20.71 -1.29 11.74
C ALA A 217 -20.40 -2.65 12.37
N ASN A 218 -21.30 -3.13 13.23
CA ASN A 218 -21.20 -4.42 13.94
C ASN A 218 -20.00 -4.54 14.89
N LEU A 219 -19.45 -3.41 15.35
CA LEU A 219 -18.55 -3.36 16.49
C LEU A 219 -19.24 -2.65 17.65
N ALA A 220 -19.16 -3.25 18.85
CA ALA A 220 -19.89 -2.76 20.02
C ALA A 220 -19.41 -1.38 20.47
N ASP A 221 -18.09 -1.17 20.52
CA ASP A 221 -17.47 0.06 21.01
C ASP A 221 -16.59 0.70 19.93
N PRO A 222 -16.46 2.04 19.89
CA PRO A 222 -15.52 2.70 19.02
C PRO A 222 -14.06 2.29 19.31
N VAL A 223 -13.25 2.13 18.27
CA VAL A 223 -11.84 1.76 18.40
C VAL A 223 -10.97 2.99 18.56
N ALA A 224 -10.11 2.99 19.59
CA ALA A 224 -9.09 4.01 19.75
C ALA A 224 -8.08 3.94 18.59
N THR A 225 -8.12 4.95 17.73
CA THR A 225 -7.40 4.96 16.45
C THR A 225 -6.38 6.07 16.41
N MET A 226 -5.18 5.76 15.93
CA MET A 226 -4.11 6.74 15.70
C MET A 226 -3.51 6.57 14.32
N ALA A 227 -3.36 7.68 13.60
CA ALA A 227 -2.60 7.69 12.35
C ALA A 227 -1.10 7.86 12.63
N THR A 228 -0.25 7.27 11.80
CA THR A 228 1.20 7.50 11.80
C THR A 228 1.78 7.42 10.38
N PHE A 229 3.07 7.73 10.24
CA PHE A 229 3.74 7.66 8.95
C PHE A 229 3.86 6.22 8.45
N HIS A 230 3.67 6.03 7.14
CA HIS A 230 3.89 4.74 6.51
C HIS A 230 5.38 4.35 6.59
N PRO A 231 5.75 3.09 6.91
CA PRO A 231 7.15 2.67 6.99
C PRO A 231 7.96 2.95 5.71
N ALA A 232 7.35 2.81 4.53
CA ALA A 232 7.99 3.19 3.26
C ALA A 232 8.39 4.68 3.19
N TYR A 233 7.60 5.58 3.80
CA TYR A 233 7.97 6.99 3.92
C TYR A 233 9.15 7.17 4.88
N LEU A 234 9.17 6.47 6.01
CA LEU A 234 10.27 6.52 6.99
C LEU A 234 11.59 5.96 6.47
N LEU A 235 11.55 5.04 5.49
CA LEU A 235 12.73 4.56 4.78
C LEU A 235 13.34 5.66 3.90
N ARG A 236 12.49 6.47 3.25
CA ARG A 236 12.93 7.59 2.40
C ARG A 236 13.27 8.85 3.20
N GLN A 237 12.60 9.06 4.33
CA GLN A 237 12.77 10.19 5.23
C GLN A 237 13.12 9.72 6.65
N PRO A 238 14.38 9.30 6.91
CA PRO A 238 14.78 8.77 8.21
C PRO A 238 14.59 9.74 9.37
N ALA A 239 14.67 11.06 9.13
CA ALA A 239 14.45 12.08 10.16
C ALA A 239 13.06 11.99 10.80
N ALA A 240 12.04 11.56 10.02
CA ALA A 240 10.65 11.43 10.49
C ALA A 240 10.43 10.22 11.41
N LYS A 241 11.45 9.37 11.63
CA LYS A 241 11.36 8.23 12.55
C LYS A 241 11.21 8.66 14.00
N ARG A 242 11.74 9.83 14.37
CA ARG A 242 11.60 10.39 15.72
C ARG A 242 10.13 10.64 16.05
N GLU A 243 9.40 11.21 15.11
CA GLU A 243 7.97 11.45 15.21
C GLU A 243 7.23 10.11 15.31
N ALA A 244 7.44 9.19 14.36
CA ALA A 244 6.78 7.88 14.38
C ALA A 244 7.04 7.09 15.68
N TRP A 245 8.24 7.20 16.25
CA TRP A 245 8.57 6.60 17.54
C TRP A 245 7.72 7.17 18.69
N ARG A 246 7.47 8.48 18.72
CA ARG A 246 6.58 9.10 19.71
C ARG A 246 5.15 8.58 19.62
N ASP A 247 4.65 8.33 18.41
CA ASP A 247 3.31 7.74 18.22
C ASP A 247 3.25 6.34 18.79
N LEU A 248 4.28 5.52 18.53
CA LEU A 248 4.35 4.15 19.04
C LEU A 248 4.40 4.10 20.57
N LEU A 249 5.14 5.02 21.22
CA LEU A 249 5.12 5.15 22.67
C LEU A 249 3.72 5.49 23.21
N ALA A 250 2.99 6.38 22.52
CA ALA A 250 1.61 6.68 22.89
C ALA A 250 0.70 5.45 22.74
N VAL A 251 0.88 4.66 21.67
CA VAL A 251 0.15 3.40 21.47
C VAL A 251 0.49 2.40 22.57
N GLN A 252 1.76 2.23 22.92
CA GLN A 252 2.19 1.34 24.01
C GLN A 252 1.51 1.72 25.32
N LYS A 253 1.48 3.01 25.66
CA LYS A 253 0.80 3.51 26.87
C LYS A 253 -0.70 3.23 26.83
N LYS A 254 -1.35 3.44 25.68
CA LYS A 254 -2.78 3.17 25.51
C LYS A 254 -3.08 1.68 25.66
N LEU A 255 -2.23 0.80 25.12
CA LEU A 255 -2.34 -0.64 25.29
C LEU A 255 -2.11 -1.10 26.75
N GLN A 256 -1.35 -0.37 27.56
CA GLN A 256 -1.16 -0.72 28.97
C GLN A 256 -2.29 -0.27 29.89
N THR A 257 -3.10 0.70 29.46
CA THR A 257 -4.22 1.20 30.27
C THR A 257 -5.43 0.28 30.07
N PRO A 258 -5.95 -0.40 31.11
CA PRO A 258 -7.19 -1.18 30.99
C PRO A 258 -8.34 -0.26 30.53
N ASN A 259 -9.34 -0.81 29.81
CA ASN A 259 -10.56 -0.05 29.52
C ASN A 259 -11.18 0.35 30.87
N ALA A 260 -11.37 1.67 31.07
CA ALA A 260 -12.08 2.22 32.22
C ALA A 260 -13.59 2.03 32.04
#